data_AF-A0A8B6CCU2-F1
#
_entry.id   AF-A0A8B6CCU2-F1
#
_cell.length_a   1.000
_cell.length_b   1.000
_cell.length_c   1.000
_cell.angle_alpha   90.00
_cell.angle_beta   90.00
_cell.angle_gamma   90.00
#
_symmetry.space_group_name_H-M   'P 1'
#
loop_
_entity.id
_entity.type
_entity.pdbx_description
1 polymer ?
#
loop_
_entity_poly.entity_id
_entity_poly.type
_entity_poly.pdbx_seq_one_letter_code
_entity_poly.pdbx_strand_id
1 'polypeptide(L)'
;MSESSDEEFDGFSQNEVDAAAQRYNDRLAQIGIGEFDVVDSENEIENEFSDENEPLVDETGDRPAEADGEQAPQPGDPNYSKLYKIESLNEYVHRFYGKPVYPKRQLSVDEVMVPWKGQLSFKQYMPAKPTKWGIKMWR
;
A
#
# COMPACT_ATOMS: atom_id res chain seq x y z
N MET A 1 -50.99 -16.23 -8.35
CA MET A 1 -49.78 -15.42 -8.52
C MET A 1 -49.92 -14.28 -7.55
N SER A 2 -49.16 -14.30 -6.46
CA SER A 2 -49.15 -13.25 -5.43
C SER A 2 -47.72 -12.73 -5.39
N GLU A 3 -47.57 -11.45 -5.71
CA GLU A 3 -46.31 -10.73 -5.82
C GLU A 3 -45.39 -10.91 -4.61
N SER A 4 -44.10 -11.07 -4.92
CA SER A 4 -42.97 -10.99 -4.00
C SER A 4 -42.85 -9.58 -3.44
N SER A 5 -42.91 -9.47 -2.12
CA SER A 5 -42.44 -8.30 -1.39
C SER A 5 -40.92 -8.31 -1.41
N ASP A 6 -40.32 -7.48 -2.27
CA ASP A 6 -38.90 -7.18 -2.23
C ASP A 6 -38.60 -6.50 -0.88
N GLU A 7 -37.77 -7.13 -0.05
CA GLU A 7 -37.27 -6.53 1.19
C GLU A 7 -36.31 -5.39 0.81
N GLU A 8 -36.77 -4.15 0.90
CA GLU A 8 -35.91 -2.96 0.88
C GLU A 8 -34.96 -3.04 2.08
N PHE A 9 -33.67 -3.23 1.79
CA PHE A 9 -32.61 -3.15 2.79
C PHE A 9 -32.46 -1.69 3.19
N ASP A 10 -33.07 -1.31 4.31
CA ASP A 10 -32.94 0.04 4.89
C ASP A 10 -31.45 0.25 5.25
N GLY A 11 -30.82 1.23 4.62
CA GLY A 11 -29.40 1.51 4.80
C GLY A 11 -29.07 1.82 6.26
N PHE A 12 -27.87 1.46 6.70
CA PHE A 12 -27.40 1.79 8.05
C PHE A 12 -27.45 3.29 8.28
N SER A 13 -28.03 3.70 9.41
CA SER A 13 -28.10 5.12 9.75
C SER A 13 -26.70 5.69 9.99
N GLN A 14 -26.50 6.98 9.69
CA GLN A 14 -25.19 7.62 9.86
C GLN A 14 -24.63 7.45 11.29
N ASN A 15 -25.50 7.49 12.29
CA ASN A 15 -25.13 7.27 13.69
C ASN A 15 -24.56 5.86 13.96
N GLU A 16 -25.04 4.83 13.24
CA GLU A 16 -24.54 3.46 13.37
C GLU A 16 -23.19 3.30 12.68
N VAL A 17 -22.99 3.97 11.55
CA VAL A 17 -21.70 4.04 10.86
C VAL A 17 -20.67 4.75 11.73
N ASP A 18 -21.04 5.90 12.31
CA ASP A 18 -20.16 6.69 13.18
C ASP A 18 -19.82 5.93 14.48
N ALA A 19 -20.79 5.24 15.07
CA ALA A 19 -20.55 4.40 16.25
C ALA A 19 -19.67 3.19 15.93
N ALA A 20 -19.80 2.61 14.73
CA ALA A 20 -18.92 1.53 14.27
C ALA A 20 -17.49 2.03 14.02
N ALA A 21 -17.33 3.23 13.44
CA ALA A 21 -16.05 3.88 13.25
C ALA A 21 -15.36 4.19 14.58
N GLN A 22 -16.09 4.73 15.57
CA GLN A 22 -15.57 4.96 16.92
C GLN A 22 -15.11 3.67 17.60
N ARG A 23 -15.93 2.61 17.56
CA ARG A 23 -15.56 1.29 18.12
C ARG A 23 -14.33 0.69 17.45
N TYR A 24 -14.16 0.91 16.15
CA TYR A 24 -13.00 0.49 15.41
C TYR A 24 -11.76 1.25 15.87
N ASN A 25 -11.83 2.58 15.93
CA ASN A 25 -10.72 3.45 16.36
C ASN A 25 -10.30 3.18 17.82
N ASP A 26 -11.26 2.98 18.73
CA ASP A 26 -10.98 2.59 20.12
C ASP A 26 -10.22 1.25 20.21
N ARG A 27 -10.62 0.29 19.36
CA ARG A 27 -9.94 -1.01 19.26
C ARG A 27 -8.53 -0.86 18.69
N LEU A 28 -8.32 0.03 17.73
CA LEU A 28 -6.99 0.33 17.18
C LEU A 28 -6.08 0.94 18.26
N ALA A 29 -6.57 1.92 19.03
CA ALA A 29 -5.85 2.54 20.13
C ALA A 29 -5.41 1.51 21.18
N GLN A 30 -6.25 0.54 21.52
CA GLN A 30 -5.90 -0.52 22.48
C GLN A 30 -4.85 -1.52 21.96
N ILE A 31 -4.74 -1.67 20.64
CA ILE A 31 -3.69 -2.47 19.98
C ILE A 31 -2.41 -1.62 19.81
N GLY A 32 -2.44 -0.33 20.17
CA GLY A 32 -1.33 0.63 20.08
C GLY A 32 -1.05 1.11 18.67
N ILE A 33 -2.05 1.11 17.78
CA ILE A 33 -1.95 1.67 16.41
C ILE A 33 -2.66 3.02 16.49
N GLY A 34 -1.99 4.07 16.01
CA GLY A 34 -2.58 5.41 15.97
C GLY A 34 -3.87 5.42 15.16
N GLU A 35 -4.73 6.39 15.49
CA GLU A 35 -5.99 6.70 14.82
C GLU A 35 -5.80 6.76 13.30
N PHE A 36 -6.66 6.07 12.56
CA PHE A 36 -6.73 6.20 11.11
C PHE A 36 -7.78 7.27 10.83
N ASP A 37 -7.33 8.52 10.71
CA ASP A 37 -8.18 9.59 10.19
C ASP A 37 -8.54 9.21 8.75
N VAL A 38 -9.77 8.73 8.54
CA VAL A 38 -10.43 8.88 7.24
C VAL A 38 -10.74 10.36 7.15
N VAL A 39 -9.74 11.14 6.75
CA VAL A 39 -9.99 12.49 6.24
C VAL A 39 -10.92 12.28 5.06
N ASP A 40 -12.10 12.89 5.15
CA ASP A 40 -13.12 12.87 4.11
C ASP A 40 -12.49 13.41 2.82
N SER A 41 -11.94 12.50 2.02
CA SER A 41 -11.13 12.83 0.85
C SER A 41 -11.96 13.38 -0.30
N GLU A 42 -13.27 13.57 -0.11
CA GLU A 42 -14.16 14.06 -1.15
C GLU A 42 -14.20 15.59 -1.26
N ASN A 43 -13.67 16.36 -0.29
CA ASN A 43 -13.81 17.83 -0.30
C ASN A 43 -12.50 18.64 -0.44
N GLU A 44 -11.35 17.98 -0.69
CA GLU A 44 -10.10 18.67 -1.05
C GLU A 44 -9.55 18.28 -2.44
N ILE A 45 -10.16 17.31 -3.13
CA ILE A 45 -9.72 16.91 -4.48
C ILE A 45 -10.28 17.85 -5.56
N GLU A 46 -11.38 18.56 -5.30
CA GLU A 46 -12.03 19.40 -6.31
C GLU A 46 -11.43 20.80 -6.49
N ASN A 47 -10.45 21.23 -5.68
CA ASN A 47 -9.87 22.58 -5.77
C ASN A 47 -8.47 22.67 -6.40
N GLU A 48 -7.91 21.58 -6.95
CA GLU A 48 -6.65 21.64 -7.72
C GLU A 48 -6.75 20.97 -9.10
N PHE A 49 -7.95 20.66 -9.61
CA PHE A 49 -8.16 20.30 -11.01
C PHE A 49 -8.56 21.54 -11.83
N SER A 50 -7.80 22.63 -11.72
CA SER A 50 -7.84 23.70 -12.73
C SER A 50 -6.95 23.29 -13.89
N ASP A 51 -7.58 23.04 -15.04
CA ASP A 51 -7.05 22.65 -16.34
C ASP A 51 -6.20 23.78 -16.98
N GLU A 52 -5.15 24.23 -16.28
CA GLU A 52 -4.34 25.40 -16.66
C GLU A 52 -2.84 25.07 -16.54
N ASN A 53 -2.40 23.94 -17.08
CA ASN A 53 -0.98 23.78 -17.45
C ASN A 53 -0.82 24.13 -18.93
N GLU A 54 -0.83 25.43 -19.22
CA GLU A 54 -0.24 25.97 -20.45
C GLU A 54 1.25 25.58 -20.47
N PRO A 55 1.76 24.91 -21.53
CA PRO A 55 3.17 24.60 -21.61
C PRO A 55 3.96 25.90 -21.85
N LEU A 56 4.67 26.37 -20.83
CA LEU A 56 5.69 27.42 -20.99
C LEU A 56 6.86 26.85 -21.80
N VAL A 57 6.78 27.01 -23.11
CA VAL A 57 7.92 26.87 -24.02
C VAL A 57 8.85 28.07 -23.79
N ASP A 58 10.08 27.83 -23.33
CA ASP A 58 11.12 28.85 -23.45
C ASP A 58 11.54 28.98 -24.93
N GLU A 59 11.95 30.18 -25.33
CA GLU A 59 12.27 30.53 -26.72
C GLU A 59 13.54 29.82 -27.24
N THR A 60 14.16 28.98 -26.42
CA THR A 60 15.38 28.21 -26.71
C THR A 60 15.13 26.74 -26.96
N GLY A 61 13.89 26.25 -27.05
CA GLY A 61 13.58 24.95 -27.65
C GLY A 61 14.30 23.73 -27.04
N ASP A 62 14.84 23.86 -25.82
CA ASP A 62 15.43 22.76 -25.07
C ASP A 62 14.47 22.38 -23.95
N ARG A 63 14.29 21.07 -23.73
CA ARG A 63 13.36 20.59 -22.69
C ARG A 63 13.96 20.91 -21.32
N PRO A 64 13.21 21.53 -20.39
CA PRO A 64 13.71 21.69 -19.03
C PRO A 64 14.01 20.31 -18.46
N ALA A 65 15.19 20.17 -17.84
CA ALA A 65 15.59 18.94 -17.17
C ALA A 65 14.50 18.53 -16.18
N GLU A 66 13.97 17.32 -16.35
CA GLU A 66 12.93 16.74 -15.51
C GLU A 66 13.37 16.84 -14.04
N ALA A 67 12.53 17.45 -13.20
CA ALA A 67 12.81 17.63 -11.78
C ALA A 67 13.06 16.28 -11.11
N ASP A 68 14.21 16.17 -10.46
CA ASP A 68 14.74 14.94 -9.87
C ASP A 68 13.79 14.37 -8.79
N GLY A 69 13.04 13.33 -9.14
CA GLY A 69 12.49 12.41 -8.14
C GLY A 69 13.65 11.77 -7.36
N GLU A 70 13.50 11.65 -6.03
CA GLU A 70 14.52 11.15 -5.09
C GLU A 70 15.44 10.08 -5.71
N GLN A 71 16.67 10.47 -6.03
CA GLN A 71 17.65 9.58 -6.63
C GLN A 71 18.04 8.49 -5.63
N ALA A 72 17.93 7.23 -6.06
CA ALA A 72 18.32 6.10 -5.24
C ALA A 72 19.81 6.18 -4.88
N PRO A 73 20.21 5.80 -3.65
CA PRO A 73 21.61 5.71 -3.26
C PRO A 73 22.41 4.86 -4.26
N GLN A 74 23.69 5.16 -4.41
CA GLN A 74 24.53 4.46 -5.38
C GLN A 74 25.05 3.13 -4.78
N PRO A 75 25.33 2.12 -5.62
CA PRO A 75 25.93 0.88 -5.14
C PRO A 75 27.28 1.16 -4.43
N GLY A 76 27.34 0.89 -3.12
CA GLY A 76 28.51 1.19 -2.27
C GLY A 76 28.20 2.14 -1.11
N ASP A 77 27.07 2.85 -1.17
CA ASP A 77 26.60 3.66 -0.04
C ASP A 77 26.08 2.76 1.10
N PRO A 78 26.29 3.15 2.38
CA PRO A 78 25.73 2.41 3.52
C PRO A 78 24.20 2.30 3.49
N ASN A 79 23.54 3.25 2.84
CA ASN A 79 22.08 3.31 2.71
C ASN A 79 21.58 2.65 1.41
N TYR A 80 22.44 1.98 0.65
CA TYR A 80 22.05 1.31 -0.58
C TYR A 80 21.17 0.08 -0.29
N SER A 81 19.91 0.14 -0.72
CA SER A 81 19.00 -1.02 -0.75
C SER A 81 18.57 -1.31 -2.19
N LYS A 82 18.59 -2.60 -2.57
CA LYS A 82 17.99 -3.06 -3.83
C LYS A 82 16.47 -2.89 -3.85
N LEU A 83 15.86 -2.73 -2.67
CA LEU A 83 14.44 -2.51 -2.48
C LEU A 83 14.09 -1.03 -2.32
N TYR A 84 15.03 -0.09 -2.49
CA TYR A 84 14.85 1.35 -2.24
C TYR A 84 13.50 1.90 -2.71
N LYS A 85 13.10 1.57 -3.94
CA LYS A 85 11.84 2.02 -4.55
C LYS A 85 10.57 1.58 -3.82
N ILE A 86 10.64 0.49 -3.06
CA ILE A 86 9.51 -0.07 -2.31
C ILE A 86 9.72 0.01 -0.80
N GLU A 87 10.81 0.61 -0.31
CA GLU A 87 11.09 0.69 1.14
C GLU A 87 9.99 1.44 1.88
N SER A 88 9.49 2.55 1.33
CA SER A 88 8.40 3.33 1.97
C SER A 88 7.12 2.50 2.13
N LEU A 89 6.77 1.70 1.12
CA LEU A 89 5.66 0.76 1.20
C LEU A 89 5.94 -0.37 2.20
N ASN A 90 7.17 -0.88 2.20
CA ASN A 90 7.59 -1.93 3.11
C ASN A 90 7.50 -1.46 4.57
N GLU A 91 7.95 -0.25 4.88
CA GLU A 91 7.82 0.37 6.20
C GLU A 91 6.35 0.55 6.59
N TYR A 92 5.52 1.05 5.66
CA TYR A 92 4.08 1.16 5.87
C TYR A 92 3.48 -0.19 6.28
N VAL A 93 3.70 -1.24 5.50
CA VAL A 93 3.19 -2.59 5.81
C VAL A 93 3.71 -3.10 7.16
N HIS A 94 5.00 -2.92 7.46
CA HIS A 94 5.57 -3.33 8.75
C HIS A 94 4.96 -2.55 9.92
N ARG A 95 4.56 -1.29 9.74
CA ARG A 95 3.89 -0.51 10.79
C ARG A 95 2.53 -1.09 11.17
N PHE A 96 1.76 -1.60 10.21
CA PHE A 96 0.45 -2.21 10.47
C PHE A 96 0.56 -3.66 10.97
N TYR A 97 1.41 -4.47 10.33
CA TYR A 97 1.46 -5.92 10.57
C TYR A 97 2.66 -6.37 11.42
N GLY A 98 3.62 -5.50 11.72
CA GLY A 98 4.82 -5.82 12.50
C GLY A 98 4.59 -5.91 14.00
N LYS A 99 3.34 -5.75 14.46
CA LYS A 99 3.01 -5.91 15.87
C LYS A 99 3.11 -7.38 16.29
N PRO A 100 3.78 -7.68 17.42
CA PRO A 100 3.92 -9.05 17.89
C PRO A 100 2.54 -9.59 18.26
N VAL A 101 1.96 -10.40 17.38
CA VAL A 101 0.83 -11.24 17.72
C VAL A 101 1.38 -12.39 18.55
N TYR A 102 1.07 -12.42 19.86
CA TYR A 102 1.43 -13.54 20.72
C TYR A 102 0.74 -14.81 20.21
N PRO A 103 1.45 -15.73 19.55
CA PRO A 103 0.83 -16.89 18.98
C PRO A 103 0.53 -17.83 20.13
N LYS A 104 -0.73 -18.24 20.28
CA LYS A 104 -1.14 -19.17 21.34
C LYS A 104 -0.60 -20.60 21.13
N ARG A 105 0.11 -20.88 20.03
CA ARG A 105 0.51 -22.22 19.54
C ARG A 105 1.85 -22.16 18.78
N GLN A 106 2.38 -23.33 18.39
CA GLN A 106 3.60 -23.44 17.58
C GLN A 106 3.45 -22.72 16.24
N LEU A 107 4.45 -21.89 15.90
CA LEU A 107 4.57 -21.22 14.60
C LEU A 107 5.45 -22.04 13.65
N SER A 108 5.14 -22.00 12.37
CA SER A 108 5.99 -22.49 11.29
C SER A 108 6.38 -21.32 10.39
N VAL A 109 7.67 -21.17 10.14
CA VAL A 109 8.19 -20.23 9.12
C VAL A 109 8.39 -21.03 7.84
N ASP A 110 7.88 -20.52 6.72
CA ASP A 110 7.95 -21.18 5.42
C ASP A 110 8.37 -20.22 4.30
N GLU A 111 8.82 -20.79 3.20
CA GLU A 111 9.28 -20.08 2.02
C GLU A 111 8.26 -20.20 0.88
N VAL A 112 7.82 -19.06 0.37
CA VAL A 112 6.97 -18.99 -0.82
C VAL A 112 7.72 -18.37 -1.99
N MET A 113 7.40 -18.80 -3.20
CA MET A 113 7.93 -18.20 -4.42
C MET A 113 6.81 -17.46 -5.15
N VAL A 114 7.03 -16.17 -5.41
CA VAL A 114 6.14 -15.35 -6.24
C VAL A 114 6.66 -15.36 -7.67
N PRO A 115 5.87 -15.82 -8.66
CA PRO A 115 6.30 -15.85 -10.06
C PRO A 115 6.58 -14.44 -10.59
N TRP A 116 7.77 -14.25 -11.16
CA TRP A 116 8.15 -12.99 -11.80
C TRP A 116 8.97 -13.24 -13.07
N LYS A 117 8.53 -12.65 -14.19
CA LYS A 117 9.18 -12.82 -15.49
C LYS A 117 10.16 -11.69 -15.85
N GLY A 118 10.10 -10.56 -15.15
CA GLY A 118 10.95 -9.39 -15.43
C GLY A 118 12.42 -9.60 -15.05
N GLN A 119 13.23 -8.60 -15.45
CA GLN A 119 14.62 -8.48 -15.02
C GLN A 119 14.64 -7.91 -13.60
N LEU A 120 15.18 -8.70 -12.67
CA LEU A 120 15.27 -8.32 -11.26
C LEU A 120 16.55 -8.92 -10.71
N SER A 121 17.35 -8.09 -10.03
CA SER A 121 18.68 -8.47 -9.53
C SER A 121 18.64 -9.48 -8.39
N PHE A 122 17.49 -9.63 -7.73
CA PHE A 122 17.26 -10.55 -6.61
C PHE A 122 16.24 -11.65 -6.94
N LYS A 123 16.02 -11.94 -8.22
CA LYS A 123 15.25 -13.12 -8.66
C LYS A 123 16.01 -14.39 -8.30
N GLN A 124 15.34 -15.36 -7.70
CA GLN A 124 15.91 -16.63 -7.28
C GLN A 124 15.37 -17.81 -8.09
N TYR A 125 16.23 -18.81 -8.31
CA TYR A 125 15.84 -20.11 -8.86
C TYR A 125 15.67 -21.14 -7.73
N MET A 126 14.53 -21.85 -7.69
CA MET A 126 14.34 -23.01 -6.80
C MET A 126 13.69 -24.17 -7.58
N PRO A 127 14.45 -25.25 -7.88
CA PRO A 127 13.97 -26.30 -8.77
C PRO A 127 12.82 -27.15 -8.20
N ALA A 128 12.70 -27.22 -6.87
CA ALA A 128 11.70 -28.02 -6.17
C ALA A 128 10.32 -27.35 -6.07
N LYS A 129 10.21 -26.05 -6.40
CA LYS A 129 8.93 -25.33 -6.38
C LYS A 129 8.29 -25.40 -7.78
N PRO A 130 6.94 -25.44 -7.88
CA PRO A 130 6.25 -25.48 -9.17
C PRO A 130 6.62 -24.30 -10.08
N THR A 131 6.62 -23.10 -9.50
CA THR A 131 7.30 -21.94 -10.06
C THR A 131 8.78 -22.06 -9.72
N LYS A 132 9.65 -22.11 -10.71
CA LYS A 132 11.09 -22.27 -10.48
C LYS A 132 11.85 -20.96 -10.40
N TRP A 133 11.38 -19.90 -11.04
CA TRP A 133 12.03 -18.59 -11.09
C TRP A 133 11.08 -17.52 -10.55
N GLY A 134 11.53 -16.75 -9.56
CA GLY A 134 10.68 -15.75 -8.94
C GLY A 134 11.33 -15.00 -7.79
N ILE A 135 10.50 -14.28 -7.05
CA ILE A 135 10.91 -13.60 -5.82
C ILE A 135 10.64 -14.56 -4.67
N LYS A 136 11.67 -14.86 -3.87
CA LYS A 136 11.54 -15.65 -2.65
C LYS A 136 11.03 -14.75 -1.52
N MET A 137 9.99 -15.18 -0.84
CA MET A 137 9.43 -14.51 0.33
C MET A 137 9.31 -15.48 1.49
N TRP A 138 9.39 -14.95 2.71
CA TRP A 138 9.17 -15.70 3.95
C TRP A 138 7.79 -15.34 4.51
N ARG A 139 7.10 -16.33 5.07
CA ARG A 139 5.82 -16.15 5.77
C ARG A 139 5.82 -16.89 7.10
#